data_AF-A0A7V8VUU9-F1
#
_entry.id   AF-A0A7V8VUU9-F1
#
_cell.length_a   1.000
_cell.length_b   1.000
_cell.length_c   1.000
_cell.angle_alpha   90.00
_cell.angle_beta   90.00
_cell.angle_gamma   90.00
#
_symmetry.space_group_name_H-M   'P 1'
#
loop_
_entity.id
_entity.type
_entity.pdbx_description
1 polymer ?
#
loop_
_entity_poly.entity_id
_entity_poly.type
_entity_poly.pdbx_seq_one_letter_code
_entity_poly.pdbx_strand_id
1 'polypeptide(L)'
;MTTKQRALHVIHGLPENATLNEILDRLRDLERESAMEPTPAPQGGSGQGAWDLLRSCTGAVEMPADWAAEHDHYLYGTPKRSSRS
;
A
#
# COMPACT_ATOMS: atom_id res chain seq x y z
N MET A 1 7.02 0.73 -26.74
CA MET A 1 6.05 1.71 -26.18
C MET A 1 5.90 1.40 -24.70
N THR A 2 6.09 2.38 -23.79
CA THR A 2 6.07 2.11 -22.34
C THR A 2 4.64 1.89 -21.82
N THR A 3 4.50 1.23 -20.66
CA THR A 3 3.19 1.01 -20.01
C THR A 3 2.45 2.33 -19.75
N LYS A 4 3.18 3.39 -19.40
CA LYS A 4 2.63 4.76 -19.27
C LYS A 4 2.04 5.28 -20.59
N GLN A 5 2.71 5.05 -21.71
CA GLN A 5 2.23 5.47 -23.04
C GLN A 5 1.00 4.67 -23.49
N ARG A 6 0.92 3.38 -23.12
CA ARG A 6 -0.25 2.53 -23.41
C ARG A 6 -1.46 2.94 -22.56
N ALA A 7 -1.26 3.25 -21.27
CA ALA A 7 -2.33 3.71 -20.40
C ALA A 7 -2.95 5.03 -20.87
N LEU A 8 -2.11 5.97 -21.32
CA LEU A 8 -2.59 7.22 -21.92
C LEU A 8 -3.41 6.97 -23.20
N HIS A 9 -2.97 6.06 -24.07
CA HIS A 9 -3.73 5.69 -25.27
C HIS A 9 -5.10 5.08 -24.93
N VAL A 10 -5.17 4.21 -23.91
CA VAL A 10 -6.43 3.62 -23.43
C VAL A 10 -7.38 4.69 -22.91
N ILE A 11 -6.89 5.64 -22.11
CA ILE A 11 -7.71 6.73 -21.55
C ILE A 11 -8.25 7.65 -22.65
N HIS A 12 -7.43 7.97 -23.66
CA HIS A 12 -7.86 8.81 -24.78
C HIS A 12 -8.79 8.10 -25.79
N GLY A 13 -8.81 6.76 -25.79
CA GLY A 13 -9.69 5.94 -26.64
C GLY A 13 -10.97 5.47 -25.95
N LEU A 14 -11.37 6.12 -24.85
CA LEU A 14 -12.63 5.85 -24.16
C LEU A 14 -13.73 6.79 -24.65
N PRO A 15 -14.99 6.32 -24.68
CA PRO A 15 -16.11 7.21 -24.95
C PRO A 15 -16.25 8.24 -23.81
N GLU A 16 -16.75 9.45 -24.13
CA GLU A 16 -16.84 10.56 -23.17
C GLU A 16 -17.74 10.26 -21.96
N ASN A 17 -18.63 9.26 -22.07
CA ASN A 17 -19.51 8.79 -21.00
C ASN A 17 -18.98 7.52 -20.29
N ALA A 18 -17.72 7.14 -20.51
CA ALA A 18 -17.13 5.99 -19.84
C ALA A 18 -17.22 6.15 -18.32
N THR A 19 -17.75 5.12 -17.68
CA THR A 19 -17.85 5.04 -16.24
C THR A 19 -16.50 4.70 -15.62
N LEU A 20 -16.34 5.02 -14.33
CA LEU A 20 -15.13 4.70 -13.58
C LEU A 20 -14.80 3.20 -13.60
N ASN A 21 -15.82 2.34 -13.57
CA ASN A 21 -15.62 0.89 -13.60
C ASN A 21 -15.09 0.41 -14.96
N GLU A 22 -15.57 0.98 -16.07
CA GLU A 22 -15.07 0.66 -17.41
C GLU A 22 -13.62 1.13 -17.61
N ILE A 23 -13.26 2.28 -17.03
CA ILE A 23 -11.88 2.76 -17.01
C ILE A 23 -10.99 1.79 -16.23
N LEU A 24 -11.42 1.39 -15.02
CA LEU A 24 -10.65 0.51 -14.15
C LEU A 24 -10.48 -0.90 -14.74
N ASP A 25 -11.48 -1.42 -15.44
CA ASP A 25 -11.43 -2.73 -16.08
C ASP A 25 -10.39 -2.75 -17.22
N ARG A 26 -10.41 -1.72 -18.09
CA ARG A 26 -9.43 -1.59 -19.19
C ARG A 26 -8.00 -1.37 -18.69
N LEU A 27 -7.81 -0.65 -17.59
CA LEU A 27 -6.49 -0.48 -16.98
C LEU A 27 -5.96 -1.80 -16.40
N ARG A 28 -6.84 -2.61 -15.80
CA ARG A 28 -6.47 -3.92 -15.26
C ARG A 28 -6.10 -4.91 -16.36
N ASP A 29 -6.78 -4.87 -17.49
CA ASP A 29 -6.42 -5.71 -18.65
C ASP A 29 -5.07 -5.30 -19.24
N LEU A 30 -4.78 -4.00 -19.30
CA LEU A 30 -3.47 -3.50 -19.70
C LEU A 30 -2.34 -3.98 -18.77
N GLU A 31 -2.58 -4.01 -17.46
CA GLU A 31 -1.64 -4.55 -16.47
C GLU A 31 -1.40 -6.05 -16.65
N ARG A 32 -2.47 -6.83 -16.93
CA ARG A 32 -2.37 -8.27 -17.22
C ARG A 32 -1.60 -8.55 -18.50
N GLU A 33 -1.85 -7.78 -19.56
CA GLU A 33 -1.08 -7.86 -20.81
C GLU A 33 0.40 -7.51 -20.58
N SER A 34 0.70 -6.53 -19.70
CA SER A 34 2.07 -6.18 -19.33
C SER A 34 2.75 -7.25 -18.47
N ALA A 35 1.98 -8.06 -17.73
CA ALA A 35 2.49 -9.12 -16.86
C ALA A 35 2.81 -10.43 -17.61
N MET A 36 2.40 -10.57 -18.88
CA MET A 36 2.70 -11.74 -19.72
C MET A 36 3.95 -11.58 -20.61
N GLU A 37 4.66 -10.45 -20.50
CA GLU A 37 6.05 -10.35 -20.95
C GLU A 37 6.94 -11.09 -19.92
N PRO A 38 7.92 -11.92 -20.35
CA PRO A 38 8.82 -12.59 -19.42
C PRO A 38 9.59 -11.54 -18.62
N THR A 39 9.14 -11.28 -17.40
CA THR A 39 9.67 -10.21 -16.57
C THR A 39 11.04 -10.66 -16.06
N PRO A 40 12.16 -9.95 -16.34
CA PRO A 40 13.31 -10.08 -15.47
C PRO A 40 12.89 -9.65 -14.07
N ALA A 41 13.34 -10.39 -13.05
CA ALA A 41 13.10 -10.22 -11.62
C ALA A 41 12.83 -8.78 -11.16
N PRO A 42 12.01 -8.57 -10.10
CA PRO A 42 11.58 -7.24 -9.67
C PRO A 42 12.77 -6.29 -9.51
N GLN A 43 12.88 -5.36 -10.46
CA GLN A 43 13.82 -4.25 -10.34
C GLN A 43 13.26 -3.36 -9.24
N GLY A 44 13.88 -3.43 -8.06
CA GLY A 44 13.63 -2.56 -6.94
C GLY A 44 13.77 -1.11 -7.39
N GLY A 45 12.63 -0.50 -7.72
CA GLY A 45 12.54 0.92 -8.02
C GLY A 45 12.97 1.68 -6.78
N SER A 46 13.97 2.54 -6.95
CA SER A 46 14.48 3.51 -6.00
C SER A 46 13.48 4.66 -5.74
N GLY A 47 12.20 4.32 -5.54
CA GLY A 47 11.14 5.23 -5.16
C GLY A 47 10.60 4.83 -3.80
N GLN A 48 10.51 5.79 -2.89
CA GLN A 48 10.00 5.61 -1.53
C GLN A 48 8.60 4.98 -1.60
N GLY A 49 8.49 3.71 -1.22
CA GLY A 49 7.22 2.98 -1.28
C GLY A 49 6.23 3.52 -0.26
N ALA A 50 4.96 3.11 -0.36
CA ALA A 50 3.95 3.46 0.63
C ALA A 50 4.41 3.16 2.07
N TRP A 51 5.15 2.07 2.27
CA TRP A 51 5.74 1.69 3.55
C TRP A 51 6.86 2.61 4.03
N ASP A 52 7.64 3.18 3.11
CA ASP A 52 8.71 4.13 3.43
C ASP A 52 8.14 5.51 3.79
N LEU A 53 7.05 5.93 3.12
CA LEU A 53 6.30 7.14 3.48
C LEU A 53 5.59 7.00 4.84
N LEU A 54 5.00 5.83 5.12
CA LEU A 54 4.42 5.58 6.43
C LEU A 54 5.49 5.68 7.50
N ARG A 55 6.66 5.06 7.30
CA ARG A 55 7.79 5.10 8.24
C ARG A 55 8.38 6.49 8.43
N SER A 56 8.38 7.36 7.42
CA SER A 56 8.86 8.74 7.57
C SER A 56 7.84 9.63 8.30
N CYS A 57 6.55 9.31 8.20
CA CYS A 57 5.48 10.04 8.89
C CYS A 57 5.22 9.51 10.31
N THR A 58 5.47 8.23 10.56
CA THR A 58 5.30 7.61 11.89
C THR A 58 6.60 7.67 12.66
N GLY A 59 6.66 8.56 13.66
CA GLY A 59 7.71 8.49 14.67
C GLY A 59 7.65 7.13 15.38
N ALA A 60 8.81 6.53 15.62
CA ALA A 60 8.88 5.40 16.53
C ALA A 60 8.60 5.91 17.94
N VAL A 61 7.49 5.47 18.54
CA VAL A 61 7.25 5.67 19.96
C VAL A 61 8.04 4.58 20.69
N GLU A 62 8.92 5.00 21.59
CA GLU A 62 9.58 4.08 22.53
C GLU A 62 8.49 3.46 23.42
N MET A 63 8.17 2.19 23.15
CA MET A 63 7.15 1.45 23.89
C MET A 63 7.82 0.67 25.03
N PRO A 64 7.19 0.60 26.21
CA PRO A 64 7.64 -0.30 27.28
C PRO A 64 7.71 -1.76 26.82
N ALA A 65 8.72 -2.50 27.28
CA ALA A 65 8.93 -3.91 26.90
C ALA A 65 7.76 -4.83 27.29
N ASP A 66 6.93 -4.41 28.26
CA ASP A 66 5.75 -5.13 28.73
C ASP A 66 4.46 -4.75 27.98
N TRP A 67 4.52 -3.92 26.92
CA TRP A 67 3.31 -3.40 26.25
C TRP A 67 2.36 -4.50 25.78
N ALA A 68 2.88 -5.54 25.12
CA ALA A 68 2.07 -6.66 24.65
C ALA A 68 1.43 -7.44 25.81
N ALA A 69 2.13 -7.57 26.95
CA ALA A 69 1.64 -8.28 28.13
C ALA A 69 0.63 -7.46 28.94
N GLU A 70 0.78 -6.13 28.93
CA GLU A 70 0.01 -5.16 29.71
C GLU A 70 -0.87 -4.28 28.80
N HIS A 71 -1.32 -4.80 27.67
CA HIS A 71 -2.06 -4.03 26.67
C HIS A 71 -3.31 -3.34 27.23
N ASP A 72 -4.00 -3.99 28.19
CA ASP A 72 -5.16 -3.40 28.87
C ASP A 72 -4.80 -2.12 29.64
N HIS A 73 -3.59 -2.09 30.24
CA HIS A 73 -3.10 -0.93 30.97
C HIS A 73 -2.83 0.24 30.02
N TYR A 74 -2.15 -0.03 28.90
CA TYR A 74 -1.75 1.03 27.98
C TYR A 74 -2.90 1.52 27.08
N LEU A 75 -3.90 0.68 26.79
CA LEU A 75 -5.07 1.09 26.02
C LEU A 75 -6.21 1.66 26.88
N TYR A 76 -6.45 1.08 28.05
CA TYR A 76 -7.67 1.35 28.83
C TYR A 76 -7.38 1.89 30.24
N GLY A 77 -6.11 2.03 30.63
CA GLY A 77 -5.74 2.56 31.94
C GLY A 77 -6.00 1.60 33.11
N THR A 78 -6.22 0.31 32.86
CA THR A 78 -6.39 -0.68 33.94
C THR A 78 -5.09 -0.83 34.73
N PRO A 79 -5.11 -1.15 36.04
CA PRO A 79 -3.88 -1.43 36.80
C PRO A 79 -3.04 -2.54 36.15
N LYS A 80 -1.70 -2.41 36.18
CA LYS A 80 -0.80 -3.44 35.65
C LYS A 80 -1.01 -4.77 36.38
N ARG A 81 -0.97 -5.89 35.66
CA ARG A 81 -1.20 -7.22 36.24
C ARG A 81 -0.14 -7.57 37.29
N SER A 82 1.10 -7.13 37.10
CA SER A 82 2.20 -7.29 38.08
C SER A 82 2.01 -6.49 39.38
N SER A 83 1.14 -5.47 39.40
CA SER A 83 0.84 -4.68 40.60
C SER A 83 -0.21 -5.31 41.51
N ARG A 84 -0.84 -6.42 41.08
CA ARG A 84 -1.81 -7.18 41.87
C ARG A 84 -1.07 -8.29 42.63
N SER A 85 -0.40 -7.92 43.72
CA SER A 85 0.13 -8.86 44.74
C SER A 85 -0.41 -8.47 46.11
#